data_AF-A0A7T7I0X4-F1
#
_entry.id   AF-A0A7T7I0X4-F1
#
_cell.length_a   1.000
_cell.length_b   1.000
_cell.length_c   1.000
_cell.angle_alpha   90.00
_cell.angle_beta   90.00
_cell.angle_gamma   90.00
#
_symmetry.space_group_name_H-M   'P 1'
#
loop_
_entity.id
_entity.type
_entity.pdbx_description
1 polymer ?
#
loop_
_entity_poly.entity_id
_entity_poly.type
_entity_poly.pdbx_seq_one_letter_code
_entity_poly.pdbx_strand_id
1 'polypeptide(L)'
;MAGVLRGTVQTPYPLLFPLLIALIAWWHQATQRRALCHWLSRWTFQKTAQPELPAGPLYEDLLANIQREQKAALTLYEADSPFVGLGAGRRAWSFAMELRKRSGPPTGAAAPADPASNGALIPHQDKGPLTAEGALAMIEPQLLRLRDSAARTGKDRLRELEIDRFVYVPGGVGRDEKLHVGGSPDASATAAGGAGGDGLTVYDPVQVAAHLREAVDEGGEGRRVFLRVRIGAWHEQVVVTVLVRVHTQGGMLVLEVSPYVLGPVRKDFRNVDALVDRLPEGWARGAVRALGHGPATGVSAGISALKTVSRELTTGWSTREPAPDVPRVSLRQLTATSGLSPYQEMDVTRYIKTVEERIVNGVRQALHAHGYQTEQFEQHVYQVSGGSVFVQAMSGGSVATGAHGSATSHNTAPAHGTPRTDPS
;
A
#
# COMPACT_ATOMS: atom_id res chain seq x y z
N MET A 1 -57.04 -14.50 3.47
CA MET A 1 -57.50 -14.08 4.81
C MET A 1 -59.03 -14.00 4.91
N ALA A 2 -59.76 -13.42 3.94
CA ALA A 2 -61.23 -13.32 3.99
C ALA A 2 -62.02 -14.65 3.89
N GLY A 3 -61.47 -15.70 3.27
CA GLY A 3 -62.12 -17.02 3.17
C GLY A 3 -61.94 -17.93 4.38
N VAL A 4 -60.93 -17.69 5.22
CA VAL A 4 -60.64 -18.51 6.42
C VAL A 4 -61.58 -18.15 7.58
N LEU A 5 -62.06 -16.90 7.63
CA LEU A 5 -62.99 -16.41 8.66
C LEU A 5 -64.47 -16.79 8.40
N ARG A 6 -64.80 -17.37 7.24
CA ARG A 6 -66.18 -17.76 6.86
C ARG A 6 -66.45 -19.27 6.91
N GLY A 7 -65.54 -20.07 7.47
CA GLY A 7 -65.82 -21.49 7.79
C GLY A 7 -65.98 -22.43 6.60
N THR A 8 -65.54 -22.06 5.39
CA THR A 8 -65.68 -22.91 4.18
C THR A 8 -64.42 -23.67 3.77
N VAL A 9 -63.36 -23.66 4.58
CA VAL A 9 -62.12 -24.42 4.29
C VAL A 9 -61.92 -25.48 5.37
N GLN A 10 -62.33 -26.72 5.06
CA GLN A 10 -62.30 -27.88 5.94
C GLN A 10 -60.91 -28.53 6.12
N THR A 11 -59.84 -27.94 5.57
CA THR A 11 -58.49 -28.46 5.76
C THR A 11 -57.47 -27.37 6.05
N PRO A 12 -56.56 -27.57 7.02
CA PRO A 12 -55.52 -26.59 7.37
C PRO A 12 -54.38 -26.51 6.32
N TYR A 13 -54.37 -27.39 5.32
CA TYR A 13 -53.33 -27.51 4.31
C TYR A 13 -52.94 -26.22 3.56
N PRO A 14 -53.85 -25.32 3.12
CA PRO A 14 -53.45 -24.12 2.40
C PRO A 14 -52.72 -23.09 3.28
N LEU A 15 -52.80 -23.21 4.61
CA LEU A 15 -51.99 -22.43 5.55
C LEU A 15 -50.74 -23.17 5.99
N LEU A 16 -50.80 -24.49 6.15
CA LEU A 16 -49.66 -25.30 6.55
C LEU A 16 -48.52 -25.29 5.52
N PHE A 17 -48.85 -25.42 4.23
CA PHE A 17 -47.84 -25.44 3.16
C PHE A 17 -46.98 -24.16 3.07
N PRO A 18 -47.53 -22.94 2.98
CA PRO A 18 -46.72 -21.72 2.94
C PRO A 18 -45.97 -21.48 4.26
N LEU A 19 -46.53 -21.90 5.40
CA LEU A 19 -45.89 -21.76 6.70
C LEU A 19 -44.71 -22.74 6.85
N LEU A 20 -44.83 -23.97 6.32
CA LEU A 20 -43.74 -24.94 6.22
C LEU A 20 -42.61 -24.42 5.30
N ILE A 21 -42.96 -23.89 4.12
CA ILE A 21 -41.97 -23.27 3.22
C ILE A 21 -41.27 -22.09 3.90
N ALA A 22 -42.03 -21.23 4.59
CA ALA A 22 -41.46 -20.11 5.32
C ALA A 22 -40.54 -20.57 6.47
N LEU A 23 -40.88 -21.67 7.16
CA LEU A 23 -40.05 -22.26 8.20
C LEU A 23 -38.75 -22.83 7.63
N ILE A 24 -38.81 -23.56 6.51
CA ILE A 24 -37.63 -24.10 5.81
C ILE A 24 -36.75 -22.96 5.29
N ALA A 25 -37.34 -21.94 4.67
CA ALA A 25 -36.63 -20.77 4.19
C ALA A 25 -35.98 -19.99 5.34
N TRP A 26 -36.70 -19.79 6.44
CA TRP A 26 -36.16 -19.17 7.66
C TRP A 26 -35.00 -19.99 8.22
N TRP A 27 -35.15 -21.31 8.34
CA TRP A 27 -34.11 -22.17 8.88
C TRP A 27 -32.86 -22.15 7.99
N HIS A 28 -33.03 -22.25 6.67
CA HIS A 28 -31.93 -22.16 5.71
C HIS A 28 -31.22 -20.80 5.79
N GLN A 29 -31.96 -19.69 5.76
CA GLN A 29 -31.41 -18.34 5.84
C GLN A 29 -30.74 -18.07 7.19
N ALA A 30 -31.34 -18.50 8.30
CA ALA A 30 -30.78 -18.32 9.63
C ALA A 30 -29.50 -19.14 9.81
N THR A 31 -29.46 -20.36 9.26
CA THR A 31 -28.27 -21.23 9.33
C THR A 31 -27.15 -20.69 8.45
N GLN A 32 -27.44 -20.30 7.20
CA GLN A 32 -26.44 -19.67 6.33
C GLN A 32 -25.94 -18.35 6.91
N ARG A 33 -26.84 -17.49 7.43
CA ARG A 33 -26.46 -16.22 8.07
C ARG A 33 -25.57 -16.49 9.28
N ARG A 34 -25.92 -17.45 10.14
CA ARG A 34 -25.09 -17.86 11.29
C ARG A 34 -23.72 -18.37 10.85
N ALA A 35 -23.67 -19.26 9.86
CA ALA A 35 -22.42 -19.81 9.35
C ALA A 35 -21.53 -18.72 8.73
N LEU A 36 -22.09 -17.88 7.85
CA LEU A 36 -21.39 -16.75 7.24
C LEU A 36 -20.90 -15.75 8.29
N CYS A 37 -21.73 -15.41 9.28
CA CYS A 37 -21.34 -14.48 10.32
C CYS A 37 -20.27 -15.07 11.25
N HIS A 38 -20.32 -16.38 11.50
CA HIS A 38 -19.29 -17.06 12.26
C HIS A 38 -17.96 -17.07 11.48
N TRP A 39 -17.97 -17.54 10.22
CA TRP A 39 -16.78 -17.69 9.39
C TRP A 39 -16.16 -16.36 8.95
N LEU A 40 -16.98 -15.37 8.58
CA LEU A 40 -16.51 -14.08 8.05
C LEU A 40 -16.26 -13.04 9.14
N SER A 41 -16.58 -13.32 10.41
CA SER A 41 -16.25 -12.41 11.50
C SER A 41 -14.73 -12.21 11.60
N ARG A 42 -14.30 -10.97 11.81
CA ARG A 42 -12.87 -10.57 11.81
C ARG A 42 -11.96 -11.49 12.63
N TRP A 43 -12.40 -11.88 13.83
CA TRP A 43 -11.61 -12.69 14.76
C TRP A 43 -11.58 -14.17 14.42
N THR A 44 -12.60 -14.65 13.71
CA THR A 44 -12.78 -16.06 13.39
C THR A 44 -12.27 -16.38 12.00
N PHE A 45 -12.37 -15.43 11.05
CA PHE A 45 -11.92 -15.60 9.67
C PHE A 45 -10.46 -16.05 9.57
N GLN A 46 -9.57 -15.48 10.39
CA GLN A 46 -8.15 -15.86 10.42
C GLN A 46 -7.91 -17.31 10.86
N LYS A 47 -8.82 -17.87 11.67
CA LYS A 47 -8.68 -19.22 12.25
C LYS A 47 -9.58 -20.25 11.58
N THR A 48 -10.48 -19.81 10.70
CA THR A 48 -11.47 -20.68 10.06
C THR A 48 -10.87 -21.30 8.81
N ALA A 49 -11.05 -22.61 8.67
CA ALA A 49 -10.76 -23.31 7.42
C ALA A 49 -11.64 -22.70 6.31
N GLN A 50 -10.99 -22.08 5.32
CA GLN A 50 -11.69 -21.48 4.20
C GLN A 50 -12.34 -22.60 3.37
N PRO A 51 -13.56 -22.40 2.83
CA PRO A 51 -14.18 -23.40 1.98
C PRO A 51 -13.30 -23.65 0.75
N GLU A 52 -13.13 -24.93 0.40
CA GLU A 52 -12.46 -25.29 -0.84
C GLU A 52 -13.27 -24.81 -2.04
N LEU A 53 -12.58 -24.35 -3.08
CA LEU A 53 -13.22 -24.04 -4.36
C LEU A 53 -13.70 -25.35 -5.02
N PRO A 54 -14.73 -25.30 -5.88
CA PRO A 54 -15.14 -26.46 -6.64
C PRO A 54 -13.97 -27.07 -7.40
N ALA A 55 -13.84 -28.41 -7.37
CA ALA A 55 -12.79 -29.12 -8.10
C ALA A 55 -12.92 -28.87 -9.61
N GLY A 56 -11.80 -28.58 -10.27
CA GLY A 56 -11.76 -28.35 -11.71
C GLY A 56 -10.59 -27.48 -12.14
N PRO A 57 -10.06 -27.68 -13.36
CA PRO A 57 -8.82 -27.04 -13.83
C PRO A 57 -8.90 -25.51 -13.78
N LEU A 58 -10.09 -24.94 -14.03
CA LEU A 58 -10.32 -23.50 -13.97
C LEU A 58 -10.04 -22.89 -12.60
N TYR A 59 -10.57 -23.52 -11.54
CA TYR A 59 -10.45 -22.99 -10.19
C TYR A 59 -9.06 -23.25 -9.62
N GLU A 60 -8.45 -24.37 -10.00
CA GLU A 60 -7.07 -24.72 -9.66
C GLU A 60 -6.08 -23.73 -10.29
N ASP A 61 -6.20 -23.46 -11.59
CA ASP A 61 -5.37 -22.48 -12.31
C ASP A 61 -5.56 -21.07 -11.74
N LEU A 62 -6.81 -20.66 -11.50
CA LEU A 62 -7.12 -19.36 -10.92
C LEU A 62 -6.50 -19.20 -9.53
N LEU A 63 -6.63 -20.22 -8.68
CA LEU A 63 -6.07 -20.21 -7.34
C LEU A 63 -4.54 -20.16 -7.38
N ALA A 64 -3.90 -20.96 -8.24
CA ALA A 64 -2.46 -20.96 -8.44
C ALA A 64 -1.96 -19.58 -8.90
N ASN A 65 -2.66 -18.94 -9.85
CA ASN A 65 -2.33 -17.60 -10.33
C ASN A 65 -2.47 -16.53 -9.25
N ILE A 66 -3.58 -16.55 -8.48
CA ILE A 66 -3.79 -15.61 -7.37
C ILE A 66 -2.69 -15.79 -6.31
N GLN A 67 -2.37 -17.02 -5.93
CA GLN A 67 -1.34 -17.29 -4.92
C GLN A 67 0.05 -16.85 -5.39
N ARG A 68 0.36 -17.05 -6.67
CA ARG A 68 1.60 -16.61 -7.31
C ARG A 68 1.72 -15.09 -7.27
N GLU A 69 0.71 -14.38 -7.75
CA GLU A 69 0.68 -12.90 -7.78
C GLU A 69 0.69 -12.28 -6.37
N GLN A 70 0.03 -12.90 -5.38
CA GLN A 70 -0.01 -12.39 -4.01
C GLN A 70 1.33 -12.49 -3.27
N LYS A 71 2.19 -13.45 -3.65
CA LYS A 71 3.46 -13.74 -2.96
C LYS A 71 4.68 -13.19 -3.70
N ALA A 72 4.57 -12.96 -5.00
CA ALA A 72 5.69 -12.47 -5.79
C ALA A 72 6.03 -11.02 -5.44
N ALA A 73 7.34 -10.71 -5.39
CA ALA A 73 7.85 -9.35 -5.28
C ALA A 73 7.90 -8.63 -6.65
N LEU A 74 7.01 -9.01 -7.57
CA LEU A 74 6.96 -8.56 -8.96
C LEU A 74 5.50 -8.40 -9.39
N THR A 75 5.22 -7.38 -10.21
CA THR A 75 3.98 -7.31 -10.99
C THR A 75 4.26 -6.90 -12.42
N LEU A 76 3.47 -7.47 -13.34
CA LEU A 76 3.31 -6.91 -14.67
C LEU A 76 2.42 -5.66 -14.59
N TYR A 77 2.64 -4.68 -15.46
CA TYR A 77 1.86 -3.45 -15.47
C TYR A 77 1.54 -2.96 -16.89
N GLU A 78 0.40 -2.27 -17.03
CA GLU A 78 0.03 -1.58 -18.26
C GLU A 78 0.48 -0.11 -18.19
N ALA A 79 1.02 0.44 -19.27
CA ALA A 79 1.62 1.77 -19.28
C ALA A 79 0.66 2.88 -18.80
N ASP A 80 -0.63 2.76 -19.13
CA ASP A 80 -1.66 3.74 -18.75
C ASP A 80 -2.20 3.54 -17.33
N SER A 81 -1.96 2.36 -16.72
CA SER A 81 -2.44 2.04 -15.38
C SER A 81 -1.43 1.22 -14.56
N PRO A 82 -0.24 1.78 -14.25
CA PRO A 82 0.86 0.98 -13.73
C PRO A 82 0.68 0.48 -12.28
N PHE A 83 -0.21 1.11 -11.51
CA PHE A 83 -0.33 0.93 -10.06
C PHE A 83 -1.71 0.41 -9.62
N VAL A 84 -2.27 -0.53 -10.37
CA VAL A 84 -3.53 -1.20 -10.02
C VAL A 84 -3.44 -1.77 -8.60
N GLY A 85 -4.46 -1.49 -7.78
CA GLY A 85 -4.58 -1.95 -6.41
C GLY A 85 -4.08 -0.97 -5.35
N LEU A 86 -3.29 0.06 -5.70
CA LEU A 86 -2.76 1.00 -4.70
C LEU A 86 -3.76 2.09 -4.29
N GLY A 87 -4.86 2.25 -5.05
CA GLY A 87 -5.89 3.25 -4.78
C GLY A 87 -5.62 4.59 -5.46
N ALA A 88 -6.03 5.69 -4.83
CA ALA A 88 -5.89 7.03 -5.39
C ALA A 88 -4.50 7.61 -5.10
N GLY A 89 -3.84 8.15 -6.14
CA GLY A 89 -2.57 8.85 -5.99
C GLY A 89 -2.73 10.14 -5.18
N ARG A 90 -1.75 10.41 -4.33
CA ARG A 90 -1.56 11.71 -3.67
C ARG A 90 -0.48 12.50 -4.40
N ARG A 91 -0.13 13.67 -3.87
CA ARG A 91 0.91 14.52 -4.46
C ARG A 91 2.25 13.77 -4.43
N ALA A 92 2.66 13.27 -5.59
CA ALA A 92 4.00 12.76 -5.80
C ALA A 92 4.99 13.91 -5.95
N TRP A 93 6.26 13.63 -5.67
CA TRP A 93 7.35 14.55 -5.93
C TRP A 93 8.60 13.78 -6.32
N SER A 94 9.44 14.45 -7.10
CA SER A 94 10.74 13.94 -7.49
C SER A 94 11.79 15.02 -7.29
N PHE A 95 13.02 14.56 -7.10
CA PHE A 95 14.18 15.41 -6.93
C PHE A 95 15.35 14.83 -7.71
N ALA A 96 16.08 15.68 -8.42
CA ALA A 96 17.29 15.31 -9.14
C ALA A 96 18.43 16.25 -8.75
N MET A 97 19.61 15.70 -8.47
CA MET A 97 20.83 16.45 -8.22
C MET A 97 22.05 15.80 -8.84
N GLU A 98 23.05 16.62 -9.11
CA GLU A 98 24.38 16.14 -9.45
C GLU A 98 25.13 15.71 -8.18
N LEU A 99 25.68 14.51 -8.20
CA LEU A 99 26.47 13.92 -7.12
C LEU A 99 27.88 14.54 -7.12
N ARG A 100 28.01 15.65 -6.41
CA ARG A 100 29.30 16.32 -6.21
C ARG A 100 29.96 15.83 -4.93
N LYS A 101 31.16 15.27 -5.06
CA LYS A 101 31.99 14.95 -3.88
C LYS A 101 32.32 16.24 -3.14
N ARG A 102 32.38 16.16 -1.80
CA ARG A 102 32.83 17.26 -0.97
C ARG A 102 34.31 17.51 -1.24
N SER A 103 34.67 18.74 -1.63
CA SER A 103 36.06 19.13 -1.85
C SER A 103 36.71 19.50 -0.52
N GLY A 104 37.64 18.69 -0.01
CA GLY A 104 38.54 19.08 1.08
C GLY A 104 39.17 17.91 1.86
N PRO A 105 40.47 17.96 2.21
CA PRO A 105 41.03 17.09 3.25
C PRO A 105 40.46 17.48 4.63
N PRO A 106 40.41 16.55 5.62
CA PRO A 106 39.95 16.85 6.96
C PRO A 106 41.02 17.66 7.71
N THR A 107 41.12 18.94 7.38
CA THR A 107 41.99 19.89 8.10
C THR A 107 41.11 20.98 8.68
N GLY A 108 40.52 20.68 9.83
CA GLY A 108 39.74 21.63 10.62
C GLY A 108 39.48 20.98 11.97
N ALA A 109 40.07 21.55 13.02
CA ALA A 109 40.00 21.08 14.39
C ALA A 109 38.57 20.65 14.77
N ALA A 110 38.48 19.55 15.53
CA ALA A 110 37.26 19.09 16.15
C ALA A 110 36.47 20.28 16.72
N ALA A 111 35.29 20.52 16.15
CA ALA A 111 34.30 21.37 16.79
C ALA A 111 34.04 20.81 18.20
N PRO A 112 33.88 21.65 19.24
CA PRO A 112 33.62 21.16 20.59
C PRO A 112 32.38 20.29 20.58
N ALA A 113 32.50 19.07 21.10
CA ALA A 113 31.40 18.13 21.21
C ALA A 113 30.29 18.76 22.07
N ASP A 114 29.09 18.90 21.51
CA ASP A 114 27.88 19.11 22.29
C ASP A 114 27.67 17.90 23.20
N PRO A 115 27.66 18.05 24.53
CA PRO A 115 27.64 16.93 25.48
C PRO A 115 26.28 16.22 25.59
N ALA A 116 25.36 16.43 24.63
CA ALA A 116 24.01 15.87 24.65
C ALA A 116 23.70 14.90 23.49
N SER A 117 24.63 14.67 22.55
CA SER A 117 24.40 13.71 21.45
C SER A 117 24.99 12.34 21.78
N ASN A 118 24.18 11.46 22.36
CA ASN A 118 24.42 10.00 22.32
C ASN A 118 24.13 9.46 20.90
N GLY A 119 24.82 10.01 19.90
CA GLY A 119 24.76 9.58 18.51
C GLY A 119 26.10 9.00 18.12
N ALA A 120 26.14 7.68 17.87
CA ALA A 120 27.33 7.00 17.38
C ALA A 120 27.94 7.77 16.19
N LEU A 121 29.21 8.16 16.32
CA LEU A 121 30.05 8.62 15.22
C LEU A 121 29.97 7.57 14.10
N ILE A 122 29.25 7.89 13.03
CA ILE A 122 29.26 7.05 11.83
C ILE A 122 30.62 7.31 11.14
N PRO A 123 31.52 6.31 11.05
CA PRO A 123 32.79 6.49 10.37
C PRO A 123 32.57 6.86 8.90
N HIS A 124 33.38 7.77 8.36
CA HIS A 124 33.51 7.95 6.91
C HIS A 124 33.99 6.63 6.31
N GLN A 125 33.10 5.87 5.68
CA GLN A 125 33.47 4.70 4.91
C GLN A 125 33.48 5.11 3.44
N ASP A 126 34.66 5.20 2.83
CA ASP A 126 34.84 5.37 1.38
C ASP A 126 34.31 4.11 0.66
N LYS A 127 32.98 4.01 0.49
CA LYS A 127 32.30 2.85 -0.13
C LYS A 127 32.22 2.91 -1.67
N GLY A 128 33.04 3.73 -2.33
CA GLY A 128 32.92 3.94 -3.77
C GLY A 128 31.73 4.85 -4.13
N PRO A 129 31.32 4.89 -5.41
CA PRO A 129 30.22 5.75 -5.85
C PRO A 129 28.89 5.31 -5.22
N LEU A 130 28.03 6.28 -4.89
CA LEU A 130 26.68 5.97 -4.40
C LEU A 130 25.88 5.29 -5.51
N THR A 131 25.47 4.05 -5.27
CA THR A 131 24.53 3.31 -6.14
C THR A 131 23.10 3.49 -5.65
N ALA A 132 22.13 3.27 -6.54
CA ALA A 132 20.71 3.23 -6.17
C ALA A 132 20.44 2.23 -5.03
N GLU A 133 21.06 1.05 -5.09
CA GLU A 133 20.98 0.06 -4.00
C GLU A 133 21.59 0.58 -2.70
N GLY A 134 22.76 1.23 -2.77
CA GLY A 134 23.40 1.84 -1.60
C GLY A 134 22.52 2.90 -0.94
N ALA A 135 21.81 3.70 -1.73
CA ALA A 135 20.85 4.68 -1.22
C ALA A 135 19.62 4.01 -0.58
N LEU A 136 19.02 3.00 -1.24
CA LEU A 136 17.89 2.24 -0.70
C LEU A 136 18.25 1.52 0.60
N ALA A 137 19.45 0.93 0.68
CA ALA A 137 19.96 0.25 1.88
C ALA A 137 20.14 1.20 3.09
N MET A 138 20.19 2.52 2.86
CA MET A 138 20.27 3.53 3.92
C MET A 138 18.90 4.08 4.33
N ILE A 139 17.89 3.98 3.45
CA ILE A 139 16.50 4.34 3.73
C ILE A 139 15.83 3.28 4.62
N GLU A 140 15.98 2.01 4.26
CA GLU A 140 15.31 0.88 4.93
C GLU A 140 15.54 0.85 6.46
N PRO A 141 16.77 1.03 6.99
CA PRO A 141 17.00 1.10 8.43
C PRO A 141 16.32 2.27 9.15
N GLN A 142 16.04 3.40 8.47
CA GLN A 142 15.31 4.51 9.08
C GLN A 142 13.83 4.15 9.27
N LEU A 143 13.26 3.48 8.27
CA LEU A 143 11.86 3.03 8.30
C LEU A 143 11.67 1.89 9.31
N LEU A 144 12.63 0.98 9.43
CA LEU A 144 12.63 -0.04 10.49
C LEU A 144 12.70 0.61 11.88
N ARG A 145 13.58 1.60 12.08
CA ARG A 145 13.63 2.36 13.34
C ARG A 145 12.33 3.09 13.65
N LEU A 146 11.67 3.65 12.62
CA LEU A 146 10.35 4.25 12.78
C LEU A 146 9.34 3.21 13.30
N ARG A 147 9.29 2.04 12.68
CA ARG A 147 8.43 0.92 13.09
C ARG A 147 8.65 0.56 14.56
N ASP A 148 9.90 0.34 14.93
CA ASP A 148 10.27 -0.08 16.28
C ASP A 148 9.96 1.00 17.31
N SER A 149 10.17 2.28 16.96
CA SER A 149 9.83 3.41 17.82
C SER A 149 8.32 3.53 18.05
N ALA A 150 7.52 3.33 17.02
CA ALA A 150 6.06 3.32 17.09
C ALA A 150 5.53 2.12 17.87
N ALA A 151 6.20 0.97 17.79
CA ALA A 151 5.87 -0.22 18.56
C ALA A 151 6.01 0.04 20.08
N ARG A 152 7.06 0.78 20.50
CA ARG A 152 7.28 1.14 21.91
C ARG A 152 6.21 2.07 22.48
N THR A 153 5.66 2.98 21.68
CA THR A 153 4.57 3.88 22.13
C THR A 153 3.19 3.21 22.06
N GLY A 154 3.07 2.09 21.36
CA GLY A 154 1.96 1.13 21.46
C GLY A 154 0.62 1.59 20.85
N LYS A 155 0.48 2.83 20.39
CA LYS A 155 -0.79 3.36 19.84
C LYS A 155 -0.78 3.58 18.33
N ASP A 156 0.37 3.79 17.73
CA ASP A 156 0.48 4.19 16.33
C ASP A 156 0.53 2.98 15.38
N ARG A 157 -0.13 3.09 14.22
CA ARG A 157 -0.15 2.05 13.16
C ARG A 157 1.15 1.97 12.38
N LEU A 158 2.03 2.95 12.54
CA LEU A 158 3.40 2.88 12.04
C LEU A 158 4.16 1.66 12.57
N ARG A 159 3.77 1.08 13.71
CA ARG A 159 4.37 -0.17 14.22
C ARG A 159 4.13 -1.39 13.30
N GLU A 160 3.10 -1.33 12.48
CA GLU A 160 2.68 -2.37 11.52
C GLU A 160 3.14 -2.01 10.09
N LEU A 161 4.08 -1.06 9.93
CA LEU A 161 4.59 -0.72 8.60
C LEU A 161 5.34 -1.92 7.99
N GLU A 162 5.03 -2.19 6.73
CA GLU A 162 5.64 -3.21 5.89
C GLU A 162 6.56 -2.52 4.89
N ILE A 163 7.73 -3.11 4.61
CA ILE A 163 8.72 -2.58 3.68
C ILE A 163 9.13 -3.72 2.76
N ASP A 164 8.87 -3.58 1.47
CA ASP A 164 9.25 -4.56 0.47
C ASP A 164 10.01 -3.90 -0.68
N ARG A 165 11.00 -4.58 -1.25
CA ARG A 165 11.50 -4.23 -2.58
C ARG A 165 10.60 -4.91 -3.62
N PHE A 166 10.06 -4.14 -4.55
CA PHE A 166 9.06 -4.62 -5.50
C PHE A 166 9.39 -4.15 -6.91
N VAL A 167 9.39 -5.07 -7.88
CA VAL A 167 9.70 -4.77 -9.28
C VAL A 167 8.45 -4.71 -10.14
N TYR A 168 8.36 -3.67 -10.97
CA TYR A 168 7.31 -3.45 -11.95
C TYR A 168 7.90 -3.66 -13.34
N VAL A 169 7.36 -4.63 -14.07
CA VAL A 169 7.78 -5.03 -15.41
C VAL A 169 6.65 -4.73 -16.40
N PRO A 170 6.92 -4.16 -17.58
CA PRO A 170 5.86 -3.88 -18.55
C PRO A 170 5.18 -5.17 -19.00
N GLY A 171 3.87 -5.08 -19.24
CA GLY A 171 3.12 -6.14 -19.91
C GLY A 171 3.58 -6.37 -21.35
N GLY A 172 3.25 -7.54 -21.89
CA GLY A 172 3.63 -7.96 -23.25
C GLY A 172 4.47 -9.23 -23.26
N VAL A 173 5.13 -9.54 -22.14
CA VAL A 173 5.66 -10.89 -21.86
C VAL A 173 4.53 -11.74 -21.27
N GLY A 174 4.31 -12.92 -21.84
CA GLY A 174 3.27 -13.84 -21.36
C GLY A 174 3.54 -14.28 -19.92
N ARG A 175 2.51 -14.41 -19.08
CA ARG A 175 2.67 -14.83 -17.66
C ARG A 175 3.40 -16.17 -17.50
N ASP A 176 3.10 -17.10 -18.39
CA ASP A 176 3.65 -18.45 -18.43
C ASP A 176 4.73 -18.60 -19.52
N GLU A 177 5.11 -17.50 -20.17
CA GLU A 177 6.22 -17.47 -21.11
C GLU A 177 7.53 -17.72 -20.36
N LYS A 178 8.36 -18.61 -20.92
CA LYS A 178 9.65 -18.97 -20.36
C LYS A 178 10.72 -18.02 -20.89
N LEU A 179 11.26 -17.21 -20.00
CA LEU A 179 12.28 -16.20 -20.29
C LEU A 179 13.65 -16.67 -19.80
N HIS A 180 14.71 -16.22 -20.47
CA HIS A 180 16.06 -16.42 -19.96
C HIS A 180 16.27 -15.60 -18.68
N VAL A 181 17.00 -16.19 -17.74
CA VAL A 181 17.34 -15.51 -16.47
C VAL A 181 18.20 -14.30 -16.76
N GLY A 182 17.70 -13.12 -16.36
CA GLY A 182 18.43 -11.87 -16.51
C GLY A 182 18.41 -11.22 -17.90
N GLY A 183 17.45 -11.57 -18.77
CA GLY A 183 17.27 -10.96 -20.08
C GLY A 183 16.40 -9.70 -20.09
N SER A 184 16.46 -8.91 -21.17
CA SER A 184 15.60 -7.72 -21.33
C SER A 184 14.12 -8.06 -21.09
N PRO A 185 13.39 -7.27 -20.28
CA PRO A 185 11.95 -7.46 -20.06
C PRO A 185 11.11 -7.09 -21.28
N ASP A 186 11.73 -6.54 -22.32
CA ASP A 186 11.05 -6.08 -23.52
C ASP A 186 10.63 -7.27 -24.38
N ALA A 187 9.32 -7.42 -24.60
CA ALA A 187 8.73 -8.46 -25.44
C ALA A 187 9.26 -8.42 -26.88
N SER A 188 9.73 -7.25 -27.35
CA SER A 188 10.34 -7.11 -28.67
C SER A 188 11.77 -7.69 -28.74
N ALA A 189 12.49 -7.75 -27.62
CA ALA A 189 13.83 -8.31 -27.53
C ALA A 189 13.81 -9.84 -27.33
N THR A 190 12.79 -10.38 -26.66
CA THR A 190 12.63 -11.82 -26.41
C THR A 190 12.24 -12.61 -27.66
N ALA A 191 11.51 -12.01 -28.60
CA ALA A 191 11.17 -12.63 -29.88
C ALA A 191 12.40 -12.98 -30.75
N ALA A 192 13.57 -12.34 -30.51
CA ALA A 192 14.80 -12.58 -31.24
C ALA A 192 15.72 -13.66 -30.61
N GLY A 193 15.46 -14.06 -29.36
CA GLY A 193 16.23 -15.07 -28.64
C GLY A 193 15.48 -16.40 -28.62
N GLY A 194 15.92 -17.37 -29.41
CA GLY A 194 15.26 -18.67 -29.57
C GLY A 194 14.87 -19.34 -28.26
N ALA A 195 13.71 -20.01 -28.29
CA ALA A 195 13.13 -20.82 -27.22
C ALA A 195 14.10 -21.95 -26.78
N GLY A 196 15.09 -21.61 -25.94
CA GLY A 196 15.93 -22.56 -25.25
C GLY A 196 15.19 -23.10 -24.01
N GLY A 197 15.17 -24.42 -23.84
CA GLY A 197 14.38 -25.13 -22.83
C GLY A 197 14.65 -24.81 -21.34
N ASP A 198 15.58 -23.90 -21.04
CA ASP A 198 16.04 -23.54 -19.69
C ASP A 198 15.43 -22.23 -19.16
N GLY A 199 14.39 -21.70 -19.81
CA GLY A 199 13.72 -20.47 -19.39
C GLY A 199 12.82 -20.65 -18.16
N LEU A 200 12.75 -19.60 -17.33
CA LEU A 200 11.89 -19.49 -16.16
C LEU A 200 10.71 -18.56 -16.44
N THR A 201 9.59 -18.77 -15.75
CA THR A 201 8.44 -17.86 -15.88
C THR A 201 8.74 -16.52 -15.21
N VAL A 202 8.04 -15.46 -15.62
CA VAL A 202 8.22 -14.08 -15.09
C VAL A 202 8.14 -14.03 -13.56
N TYR A 203 7.27 -14.84 -12.97
CA TYR A 203 6.99 -14.88 -11.54
C TYR A 203 7.81 -15.94 -10.79
N ASP A 204 8.71 -16.66 -11.46
CA ASP A 204 9.61 -17.60 -10.81
C ASP A 204 10.51 -16.85 -9.80
N PRO A 205 10.67 -17.32 -8.55
CA PRO A 205 11.49 -16.63 -7.55
C PRO A 205 12.92 -16.31 -8.00
N VAL A 206 13.54 -17.18 -8.81
CA VAL A 206 14.90 -16.96 -9.33
C VAL A 206 14.89 -15.84 -10.37
N GLN A 207 13.86 -15.80 -11.22
CA GLN A 207 13.67 -14.75 -12.21
C GLN A 207 13.40 -13.39 -11.54
N VAL A 208 12.53 -13.36 -10.53
CA VAL A 208 12.23 -12.14 -9.75
C VAL A 208 13.49 -11.62 -9.06
N ALA A 209 14.30 -12.50 -8.47
CA ALA A 209 15.57 -12.11 -7.85
C ALA A 209 16.57 -11.55 -8.88
N ALA A 210 16.61 -12.10 -10.11
CA ALA A 210 17.42 -11.55 -11.19
C ALA A 210 16.95 -10.15 -11.59
N HIS A 211 15.65 -9.95 -11.79
CA HIS A 211 15.06 -8.64 -12.08
C HIS A 211 15.38 -7.59 -11.01
N LEU A 212 15.33 -7.96 -9.74
CA LEU A 212 15.67 -7.05 -8.64
C LEU A 212 17.15 -6.65 -8.63
N ARG A 213 18.07 -7.57 -8.97
CA ARG A 213 19.51 -7.28 -9.03
C ARG A 213 19.87 -6.39 -10.21
N GLU A 214 19.35 -6.70 -11.39
CA GLU A 214 19.74 -6.02 -12.64
C GLU A 214 19.08 -4.64 -12.80
N ALA A 215 17.90 -4.44 -12.24
CA ALA A 215 17.22 -3.15 -12.30
C ALA A 215 17.95 -2.02 -11.55
N VAL A 216 18.97 -2.34 -10.73
CA VAL A 216 19.82 -1.36 -10.06
C VAL A 216 20.66 -0.56 -11.08
N ASP A 217 21.09 -1.20 -12.17
CA ASP A 217 22.04 -0.64 -13.15
C ASP A 217 21.37 -0.14 -14.44
N GLU A 218 20.12 -0.54 -14.72
CA GLU A 218 19.42 -0.23 -15.98
C GLU A 218 18.84 1.19 -16.08
N GLY A 219 18.93 2.03 -15.04
CA GLY A 219 18.34 3.39 -15.05
C GLY A 219 16.79 3.41 -15.11
N GLY A 220 16.15 2.25 -15.15
CA GLY A 220 14.72 2.06 -14.94
C GLY A 220 13.80 2.31 -16.15
N GLU A 221 14.32 2.14 -17.38
CA GLU A 221 13.51 2.20 -18.61
C GLU A 221 12.67 0.93 -18.79
N GLY A 222 13.29 -0.25 -18.66
CA GLY A 222 12.63 -1.56 -18.77
C GLY A 222 12.02 -2.07 -17.46
N ARG A 223 12.76 -2.01 -16.34
CA ARG A 223 12.32 -2.55 -15.04
C ARG A 223 12.31 -1.45 -13.99
N ARG A 224 11.18 -1.28 -13.30
CA ARG A 224 11.04 -0.23 -12.28
C ARG A 224 11.02 -0.84 -10.89
N VAL A 225 12.10 -0.67 -10.14
CA VAL A 225 12.18 -1.12 -8.74
C VAL A 225 11.76 0.00 -7.81
N PHE A 226 10.83 -0.32 -6.94
CA PHE A 226 10.38 0.55 -5.86
C PHE A 226 10.66 -0.12 -4.52
N LEU A 227 11.11 0.68 -3.55
CA LEU A 227 10.91 0.37 -2.14
C LEU A 227 9.48 0.76 -1.80
N ARG A 228 8.64 -0.26 -1.57
CA ARG A 228 7.23 -0.12 -1.23
C ARG A 228 7.07 -0.10 0.28
N VAL A 229 6.56 1.00 0.81
CA VAL A 229 6.23 1.14 2.23
C VAL A 229 4.71 1.09 2.38
N ARG A 230 4.18 0.07 3.06
CA ARG A 230 2.74 -0.11 3.26
C ARG A 230 2.37 0.09 4.73
N ILE A 231 1.28 0.81 4.99
CA ILE A 231 0.72 1.03 6.33
C ILE A 231 -0.78 0.72 6.29
N GLY A 232 -1.19 -0.32 7.01
CA GLY A 232 -2.59 -0.71 7.21
C GLY A 232 -3.25 0.07 8.35
N ALA A 233 -3.84 1.22 8.07
CA ALA A 233 -4.54 2.03 9.05
C ALA A 233 -6.01 1.63 9.22
N TRP A 234 -6.59 1.98 10.38
CA TRP A 234 -8.00 1.73 10.69
C TRP A 234 -8.43 0.25 10.53
N HIS A 235 -7.55 -0.69 10.92
CA HIS A 235 -7.74 -2.14 10.73
C HIS A 235 -7.89 -2.52 9.24
N GLU A 236 -6.91 -2.14 8.42
CA GLU A 236 -6.87 -2.40 6.96
C GLU A 236 -8.01 -1.77 6.15
N GLN A 237 -8.78 -0.88 6.77
CA GLN A 237 -9.79 -0.10 6.05
C GLN A 237 -9.12 0.97 5.18
N VAL A 238 -8.07 1.60 5.67
CA VAL A 238 -7.32 2.60 4.90
C VAL A 238 -5.89 2.09 4.76
N VAL A 239 -5.43 1.91 3.53
CA VAL A 239 -4.05 1.48 3.28
C VAL A 239 -3.31 2.62 2.62
N VAL A 240 -2.23 3.06 3.25
CA VAL A 240 -1.29 4.01 2.66
C VAL A 240 -0.13 3.22 2.08
N THR A 241 0.18 3.44 0.80
CA THR A 241 1.35 2.86 0.15
C THR A 241 2.22 3.98 -0.38
N VAL A 242 3.46 4.08 0.10
CA VAL A 242 4.45 5.03 -0.42
C VAL A 242 5.43 4.25 -1.27
N LEU A 243 5.48 4.58 -2.57
CA LEU A 243 6.47 4.04 -3.48
C LEU A 243 7.67 4.98 -3.51
N VAL A 244 8.85 4.43 -3.23
CA VAL A 244 10.12 5.17 -3.25
C VAL A 244 11.01 4.56 -4.30
N ARG A 245 11.53 5.38 -5.19
CA ARG A 245 12.40 4.96 -6.26
C ARG A 245 13.63 5.84 -6.28
N VAL A 246 14.80 5.21 -6.39
CA VAL A 246 16.09 5.89 -6.41
C VAL A 246 16.84 5.40 -7.63
N HIS A 247 17.36 6.33 -8.43
CA HIS A 247 18.23 6.01 -9.56
C HIS A 247 19.48 6.87 -9.51
N THR A 248 20.60 6.24 -9.86
CA THR A 248 21.90 6.88 -9.97
C THR A 248 22.40 6.68 -11.38
N GLN A 249 22.37 7.71 -12.22
CA GLN A 249 22.80 7.60 -13.63
C GLN A 249 23.58 8.85 -14.03
N GLY A 250 24.73 8.67 -14.68
CA GLY A 250 25.53 9.78 -15.20
C GLY A 250 26.02 10.75 -14.11
N GLY A 251 26.25 10.27 -12.89
CA GLY A 251 26.59 11.13 -11.75
C GLY A 251 25.42 11.93 -11.19
N MET A 252 24.18 11.68 -11.63
CA MET A 252 22.97 12.27 -11.04
C MET A 252 22.32 11.29 -10.08
N LEU A 253 21.80 11.78 -8.97
CA LEU A 253 20.87 11.08 -8.09
C LEU A 253 19.47 11.59 -8.35
N VAL A 254 18.55 10.68 -8.67
CA VAL A 254 17.12 10.95 -8.79
C VAL A 254 16.38 10.18 -7.71
N LEU A 255 15.59 10.89 -6.92
CA LEU A 255 14.67 10.34 -5.91
C LEU A 255 13.24 10.65 -6.34
N GLU A 256 12.39 9.64 -6.43
CA GLU A 256 10.96 9.77 -6.70
C GLU A 256 10.18 9.17 -5.53
N VAL A 257 9.20 9.93 -5.02
CA VAL A 257 8.31 9.49 -3.95
C VAL A 257 6.86 9.70 -4.38
N SER A 258 6.13 8.59 -4.46
CA SER A 258 4.75 8.55 -4.96
C SER A 258 3.83 7.88 -3.94
N PRO A 259 3.09 8.66 -3.13
CA PRO A 259 2.14 8.11 -2.18
C PRO A 259 0.79 7.77 -2.85
N TYR A 260 0.22 6.64 -2.48
CA TYR A 260 -1.09 6.15 -2.89
C TYR A 260 -1.92 5.77 -1.67
N VAL A 261 -3.24 5.94 -1.78
CA VAL A 261 -4.16 5.66 -0.69
C VAL A 261 -5.35 4.85 -1.19
N LEU A 262 -5.49 3.66 -0.61
CA LEU A 262 -6.61 2.77 -0.83
C LEU A 262 -7.65 2.99 0.25
N GLY A 263 -8.82 3.50 -0.15
CA GLY A 263 -9.87 3.91 0.76
C GLY A 263 -10.61 2.76 1.47
N PRO A 264 -11.49 3.13 2.43
CA PRO A 264 -12.33 2.21 3.17
C PRO A 264 -13.19 1.34 2.26
N VAL A 265 -13.42 0.09 2.66
CA VAL A 265 -14.40 -0.77 2.00
C VAL A 265 -15.78 -0.09 2.04
N ARG A 266 -16.49 -0.10 0.91
CA ARG A 266 -17.83 0.50 0.78
C ARG A 266 -18.77 -0.01 1.87
N LYS A 267 -19.62 0.90 2.38
CA LYS A 267 -20.58 0.60 3.46
C LYS A 267 -21.50 -0.57 3.10
N ASP A 268 -21.86 -0.73 1.83
CA ASP A 268 -22.70 -1.83 1.33
C ASP A 268 -22.14 -3.21 1.68
N PHE A 269 -20.81 -3.36 1.65
CA PHE A 269 -20.12 -4.60 2.01
C PHE A 269 -19.83 -4.72 3.51
N ARG A 270 -19.86 -3.61 4.26
CA ARG A 270 -19.74 -3.60 5.74
C ARG A 270 -21.02 -4.01 6.45
N ASN A 271 -22.15 -4.01 5.75
CA ASN A 271 -23.44 -4.39 6.34
C ASN A 271 -23.42 -5.83 6.87
N VAL A 272 -22.53 -6.69 6.37
CA VAL A 272 -22.31 -8.04 6.91
C VAL A 272 -21.84 -7.97 8.37
N ASP A 273 -20.95 -7.03 8.72
CA ASP A 273 -20.48 -6.85 10.11
C ASP A 273 -21.64 -6.44 11.04
N ALA A 274 -22.48 -5.50 10.59
CA ALA A 274 -23.68 -5.10 11.36
C ALA A 274 -24.74 -6.21 11.41
N LEU A 275 -24.78 -7.09 10.41
CA LEU A 275 -25.66 -8.26 10.37
C LEU A 275 -25.23 -9.31 11.39
N VAL A 276 -23.90 -9.47 11.58
CA VAL A 276 -23.23 -10.32 12.60
C VAL A 276 -23.63 -9.86 14.01
N ASP A 277 -23.55 -8.56 14.29
CA ASP A 277 -23.86 -8.01 15.62
C ASP A 277 -25.36 -8.12 15.97
N ARG A 278 -26.22 -8.18 14.95
CA ARG A 278 -27.69 -8.32 15.12
C ARG A 278 -28.17 -9.76 15.25
N LEU A 279 -27.29 -10.73 15.46
CA LEU A 279 -27.67 -12.15 15.47
C LEU A 279 -28.58 -12.67 16.60
N PRO A 280 -28.82 -12.00 17.74
CA PRO A 280 -29.89 -12.44 18.63
C PRO A 280 -31.25 -11.94 18.12
N GLU A 281 -31.60 -12.23 16.86
CA GLU A 281 -32.97 -12.11 16.38
C GLU A 281 -33.77 -13.33 16.89
N GLY A 282 -34.73 -13.09 17.78
CA GLY A 282 -35.67 -14.12 18.23
C GLY A 282 -36.48 -14.69 17.07
N TRP A 283 -36.79 -16.00 17.13
CA TRP A 283 -37.44 -16.79 16.08
C TRP A 283 -38.69 -16.12 15.48
N ALA A 284 -39.49 -15.42 16.29
CA ALA A 284 -40.70 -14.72 15.85
C ALA A 284 -40.43 -13.60 14.82
N ARG A 285 -39.39 -12.78 15.03
CA ARG A 285 -39.03 -11.70 14.08
C ARG A 285 -38.44 -12.26 12.79
N GLY A 286 -37.67 -13.34 12.90
CA GLY A 286 -37.12 -14.04 11.74
C GLY A 286 -38.22 -14.69 10.88
N ALA A 287 -39.23 -15.31 11.50
CA ALA A 287 -40.35 -15.93 10.79
C ALA A 287 -41.21 -14.90 10.04
N VAL A 288 -41.52 -13.76 10.65
CA VAL A 288 -42.27 -12.67 10.00
C VAL A 288 -41.52 -12.11 8.79
N ARG A 289 -40.19 -11.93 8.90
CA ARG A 289 -39.36 -11.49 7.78
C ARG A 289 -39.28 -12.54 6.66
N ALA A 290 -39.15 -13.81 7.01
CA ALA A 290 -39.15 -14.92 6.06
C ALA A 290 -40.48 -15.04 5.33
N LEU A 291 -41.61 -14.76 5.98
CA LEU A 291 -42.93 -14.69 5.33
C LEU A 291 -43.02 -13.50 4.36
N GLY A 292 -42.44 -12.35 4.70
CA GLY A 292 -42.43 -11.16 3.84
C GLY A 292 -41.47 -11.24 2.64
N HIS A 293 -40.37 -11.98 2.75
CA HIS A 293 -39.36 -12.13 1.69
C HIS A 293 -39.36 -13.49 1.00
N GLY A 294 -40.08 -14.49 1.55
CA GLY A 294 -40.11 -15.88 1.10
C GLY A 294 -40.33 -16.07 -0.41
N PRO A 295 -41.35 -15.42 -1.02
CA PRO A 295 -41.61 -15.53 -2.46
C PRO A 295 -40.46 -14.99 -3.32
N ALA A 296 -39.87 -13.86 -2.92
CA ALA A 296 -38.77 -13.23 -3.64
C ALA A 296 -37.47 -14.06 -3.53
N THR A 297 -37.23 -14.68 -2.37
CA THR A 297 -36.03 -15.50 -2.15
C THR A 297 -36.03 -16.82 -2.92
N GLY A 298 -37.20 -17.44 -3.11
CA GLY A 298 -37.32 -18.65 -3.94
C GLY A 298 -37.04 -18.37 -5.42
N VAL A 299 -37.56 -17.26 -5.94
CA VAL A 299 -37.31 -16.83 -7.33
C VAL A 299 -35.84 -16.43 -7.52
N SER A 300 -35.24 -15.68 -6.59
CA SER A 300 -33.82 -15.31 -6.70
C SER A 300 -32.88 -16.50 -6.59
N ALA A 301 -33.20 -17.50 -5.76
CA ALA A 301 -32.41 -18.72 -5.65
C ALA A 301 -32.49 -19.55 -6.93
N GLY A 302 -33.69 -19.68 -7.52
CA GLY A 302 -33.88 -20.35 -8.81
C GLY A 302 -33.17 -19.65 -9.96
N ILE A 303 -33.24 -18.31 -10.03
CA ILE A 303 -32.53 -17.52 -11.05
C ILE A 303 -31.01 -17.65 -10.87
N SER A 304 -30.51 -17.58 -9.64
CA SER A 304 -29.08 -17.74 -9.37
C SER A 304 -28.59 -19.14 -9.73
N ALA A 305 -29.33 -20.19 -9.38
CA ALA A 305 -29.01 -21.56 -9.78
C ALA A 305 -29.00 -21.71 -11.31
N LEU A 306 -30.00 -21.17 -12.00
CA LEU A 306 -30.06 -21.18 -13.47
C LEU A 306 -28.90 -20.40 -14.10
N LYS A 307 -28.51 -19.26 -13.52
CA LYS A 307 -27.34 -18.48 -13.96
C LYS A 307 -26.04 -19.23 -13.73
N THR A 308 -25.87 -19.91 -12.59
CA THR A 308 -24.68 -20.73 -12.33
C THR A 308 -24.60 -21.89 -13.32
N VAL A 309 -25.69 -22.63 -13.53
CA VAL A 309 -25.76 -23.73 -14.51
C VAL A 309 -25.50 -23.23 -15.94
N SER A 310 -26.13 -22.12 -16.33
CA SER A 310 -25.91 -21.49 -17.64
C SER A 310 -24.46 -21.02 -17.80
N ARG A 311 -23.86 -20.45 -16.76
CA ARG A 311 -22.47 -20.02 -16.77
C ARG A 311 -21.53 -21.22 -16.91
N GLU A 312 -21.69 -22.28 -16.13
CA GLU A 312 -20.90 -23.52 -16.26
C GLU A 312 -20.99 -24.10 -17.68
N LEU A 313 -22.21 -24.21 -18.23
CA LEU A 313 -22.46 -24.69 -19.59
C LEU A 313 -21.82 -23.80 -20.67
N THR A 314 -21.88 -22.47 -20.50
CA THR A 314 -21.32 -21.52 -21.49
C THR A 314 -19.81 -21.35 -21.36
N THR A 315 -19.25 -21.44 -20.15
CA THR A 315 -17.80 -21.41 -19.93
C THR A 315 -17.09 -22.67 -20.41
N GLY A 316 -17.82 -23.78 -20.59
CA GLY A 316 -17.30 -24.98 -21.24
C GLY A 316 -17.19 -24.86 -22.77
N TRP A 317 -17.86 -23.88 -23.40
CA TRP A 317 -17.98 -23.77 -24.86
C TRP A 317 -17.33 -22.54 -25.49
N SER A 318 -16.83 -21.59 -24.69
CA SER A 318 -16.10 -20.45 -25.22
C SER A 318 -14.62 -20.82 -25.40
N THR A 319 -14.13 -20.75 -26.63
CA THR A 319 -12.70 -20.64 -26.95
C THR A 319 -12.15 -19.45 -26.18
N ARG A 320 -11.46 -19.72 -25.06
CA ARG A 320 -10.92 -18.69 -24.19
C ARG A 320 -9.94 -17.84 -24.97
N GLU A 321 -10.22 -16.56 -25.10
CA GLU A 321 -9.15 -15.59 -25.31
C GLU A 321 -8.16 -15.73 -24.15
N PRO A 322 -6.84 -15.73 -24.42
CA PRO A 322 -5.85 -15.78 -23.37
C PRO A 322 -6.09 -14.64 -22.37
N ALA A 323 -5.99 -14.97 -21.08
CA ALA A 323 -6.14 -13.95 -20.04
C ALA A 323 -5.09 -12.84 -20.27
N PRO A 324 -5.46 -11.56 -20.06
CA PRO A 324 -4.50 -10.48 -20.21
C PRO A 324 -3.31 -10.69 -19.26
N ASP A 325 -2.10 -10.47 -19.77
CA ASP A 325 -0.88 -10.70 -18.99
C ASP A 325 -0.79 -9.77 -17.78
N VAL A 326 -1.34 -8.57 -17.89
CA VAL A 326 -1.30 -7.54 -16.85
C VAL A 326 -2.54 -7.57 -15.93
N PRO A 327 -2.38 -7.30 -14.62
CA PRO A 327 -3.51 -7.07 -13.73
C PRO A 327 -4.27 -5.81 -14.15
N ARG A 328 -5.54 -5.96 -14.53
CA ARG A 328 -6.42 -4.83 -14.89
C ARG A 328 -7.29 -4.33 -13.74
N VAL A 329 -7.47 -5.17 -12.73
CA VAL A 329 -8.46 -4.96 -11.67
C VAL A 329 -7.94 -5.49 -10.35
N SER A 330 -8.11 -4.71 -9.29
CA SER A 330 -7.95 -5.19 -7.90
C SER A 330 -9.29 -5.25 -7.20
N LEU A 331 -9.66 -6.42 -6.68
CA LEU A 331 -10.90 -6.63 -5.94
C LEU A 331 -11.03 -5.67 -4.74
N ARG A 332 -9.92 -5.46 -4.03
CA ARG A 332 -9.87 -4.55 -2.88
C ARG A 332 -10.07 -3.08 -3.28
N GLN A 333 -9.62 -2.69 -4.48
CA GLN A 333 -9.83 -1.36 -5.04
C GLN A 333 -11.24 -1.16 -5.57
N LEU A 334 -11.80 -2.15 -6.27
CA LEU A 334 -13.20 -2.10 -6.75
C LEU A 334 -14.22 -1.90 -5.63
N THR A 335 -13.92 -2.46 -4.48
CA THR A 335 -14.79 -2.40 -3.29
C THR A 335 -14.42 -1.24 -2.36
N ALA A 336 -13.39 -0.45 -2.69
CA ALA A 336 -13.01 0.73 -1.92
C ALA A 336 -13.94 1.91 -2.23
N THR A 337 -14.07 2.79 -1.26
CA THR A 337 -14.70 4.10 -1.40
C THR A 337 -13.62 5.11 -1.78
N SER A 338 -13.92 6.05 -2.69
CA SER A 338 -12.99 7.11 -3.07
C SER A 338 -12.80 8.17 -1.99
N GLY A 339 -13.84 8.46 -1.21
CA GLY A 339 -13.80 9.46 -0.13
C GLY A 339 -13.30 8.91 1.20
N LEU A 340 -12.45 9.69 1.86
CA LEU A 340 -12.03 9.47 3.25
C LEU A 340 -12.84 10.36 4.20
N SER A 341 -13.06 9.89 5.43
CA SER A 341 -13.55 10.77 6.51
C SER A 341 -12.46 11.77 6.92
N PRO A 342 -12.80 12.92 7.52
CA PRO A 342 -11.81 13.92 7.92
C PRO A 342 -10.70 13.37 8.83
N TYR A 343 -11.04 12.54 9.82
CA TYR A 343 -10.05 11.90 10.69
C TYR A 343 -9.12 10.95 9.92
N GLN A 344 -9.66 10.19 8.96
CA GLN A 344 -8.85 9.32 8.11
C GLN A 344 -7.92 10.15 7.22
N GLU A 345 -8.37 11.29 6.69
CA GLU A 345 -7.54 12.18 5.88
C GLU A 345 -6.39 12.79 6.70
N MET A 346 -6.67 13.21 7.95
CA MET A 346 -5.65 13.70 8.89
C MET A 346 -4.61 12.62 9.20
N ASP A 347 -5.05 11.40 9.49
CA ASP A 347 -4.15 10.27 9.75
C ASP A 347 -3.31 9.89 8.53
N VAL A 348 -3.93 9.80 7.35
CA VAL A 348 -3.23 9.53 6.08
C VAL A 348 -2.17 10.58 5.81
N THR A 349 -2.51 11.86 5.98
CA THR A 349 -1.55 12.97 5.80
C THR A 349 -0.39 12.84 6.77
N ARG A 350 -0.67 12.52 8.04
CA ARG A 350 0.37 12.29 9.06
C ARG A 350 1.29 11.13 8.66
N TYR A 351 0.72 9.99 8.26
CA TYR A 351 1.51 8.82 7.84
C TYR A 351 2.44 9.14 6.66
N ILE A 352 1.90 9.77 5.61
CA ILE A 352 2.68 10.13 4.42
C ILE A 352 3.84 11.04 4.82
N LYS A 353 3.57 12.13 5.54
CA LYS A 353 4.62 13.07 5.97
C LYS A 353 5.68 12.41 6.84
N THR A 354 5.29 11.56 7.80
CA THR A 354 6.25 10.86 8.66
C THR A 354 7.14 9.90 7.86
N VAL A 355 6.58 9.18 6.88
CA VAL A 355 7.36 8.28 6.02
C VAL A 355 8.30 9.07 5.11
N GLU A 356 7.81 10.12 4.46
CA GLU A 356 8.60 11.03 3.62
C GLU A 356 9.81 11.61 4.37
N GLU A 357 9.59 12.08 5.60
CA GLU A 357 10.66 12.62 6.44
C GLU A 357 11.76 11.56 6.73
N ARG A 358 11.37 10.29 6.94
CA ARG A 358 12.35 9.21 7.17
C ARG A 358 13.10 8.82 5.90
N ILE A 359 12.43 8.85 4.75
CA ILE A 359 13.06 8.61 3.45
C ILE A 359 14.11 9.70 3.18
N VAL A 360 13.73 10.97 3.32
CA VAL A 360 14.63 12.11 3.16
C VAL A 360 15.86 11.98 4.05
N ASN A 361 15.65 11.70 5.34
CA ASN A 361 16.75 11.55 6.28
C ASN A 361 17.65 10.34 5.97
N GLY A 362 17.09 9.27 5.42
CA GLY A 362 17.84 8.10 4.94
C GLY A 362 18.75 8.45 3.77
N VAL A 363 18.22 9.15 2.77
CA VAL A 363 18.99 9.60 1.59
C VAL A 363 20.08 10.59 2.01
N ARG A 364 19.78 11.54 2.90
CA ARG A 364 20.78 12.48 3.45
C ARG A 364 21.93 11.75 4.12
N GLN A 365 21.63 10.74 4.95
CA GLN A 365 22.65 9.91 5.59
C GLN A 365 23.46 9.10 4.56
N ALA A 366 22.81 8.61 3.51
CA ALA A 366 23.50 7.91 2.42
C ALA A 366 24.51 8.82 1.71
N LEU A 367 24.07 10.02 1.32
CA LEU A 367 24.91 11.03 0.66
C LEU A 367 26.11 11.41 1.55
N HIS A 368 25.86 11.71 2.83
CA HIS A 368 26.91 12.07 3.77
C HIS A 368 27.92 10.93 4.00
N ALA A 369 27.43 9.69 4.15
CA ALA A 369 28.28 8.53 4.37
C ALA A 369 29.22 8.24 3.19
N HIS A 370 28.82 8.59 1.96
CA HIS A 370 29.63 8.44 0.74
C HIS A 370 30.37 9.73 0.34
N GLY A 371 30.41 10.75 1.21
CA GLY A 371 31.18 11.98 0.99
C GLY A 371 30.60 12.94 -0.05
N TYR A 372 29.30 12.87 -0.35
CA TYR A 372 28.62 13.79 -1.26
C TYR A 372 28.08 15.03 -0.53
N GLN A 373 27.96 16.13 -1.26
CA GLN A 373 27.33 17.38 -0.81
C GLN A 373 25.82 17.19 -0.62
N THR A 374 25.26 17.73 0.47
CA THR A 374 23.83 17.57 0.84
C THR A 374 23.05 18.88 0.83
N GLU A 375 23.71 20.01 0.65
CA GLU A 375 23.11 21.35 0.78
C GLU A 375 21.98 21.56 -0.25
N GLN A 376 22.22 21.15 -1.50
CA GLN A 376 21.20 21.21 -2.56
C GLN A 376 20.02 20.26 -2.29
N PHE A 377 20.27 19.10 -1.68
CA PHE A 377 19.22 18.14 -1.31
C PHE A 377 18.31 18.74 -0.25
N GLU A 378 18.91 19.27 0.82
CA GLU A 378 18.19 19.83 1.95
C GLU A 378 17.33 21.02 1.53
N GLN A 379 17.90 21.98 0.77
CA GLN A 379 17.18 23.15 0.30
C GLN A 379 15.95 22.79 -0.55
N HIS A 380 16.08 21.81 -1.45
CA HIS A 380 14.97 21.41 -2.31
C HIS A 380 13.89 20.64 -1.54
N VAL A 381 14.28 19.75 -0.62
CA VAL A 381 13.32 19.04 0.23
C VAL A 381 12.52 20.01 1.08
N TYR A 382 13.10 21.10 1.59
CA TYR A 382 12.34 22.13 2.31
C TYR A 382 11.25 22.78 1.45
N GLN A 383 11.52 23.00 0.16
CA GLN A 383 10.56 23.61 -0.77
C GLN A 383 9.43 22.64 -1.15
N VAL A 384 9.76 21.36 -1.36
CA VAL A 384 8.82 20.34 -1.82
C VAL A 384 7.95 19.77 -0.70
N SER A 385 8.52 19.59 0.50
CA SER A 385 7.79 19.06 1.68
C SER A 385 6.79 20.04 2.30
N GLY A 386 6.71 21.28 1.80
CA GLY A 386 5.69 22.23 2.17
C GLY A 386 5.95 22.93 3.51
N GLY A 387 7.17 23.42 3.73
CA GLY A 387 7.44 24.48 4.72
C GLY A 387 7.08 24.14 6.17
N SER A 388 7.22 22.89 6.61
CA SER A 388 7.16 22.58 8.04
C SER A 388 8.46 23.02 8.71
N VAL A 389 8.38 24.09 9.49
CA VAL A 389 9.49 24.68 10.25
C VAL A 389 10.16 23.62 11.12
N PHE A 390 11.41 23.28 10.80
CA PHE A 390 12.30 22.60 11.73
C PHE A 390 12.78 23.63 12.76
N VAL A 391 12.31 23.53 14.00
CA VAL A 391 12.96 24.23 15.12
C VAL A 391 14.12 23.34 15.59
N GLN A 392 15.22 23.38 14.85
CA GLN A 392 16.52 22.99 15.39
C GLN A 392 17.12 24.26 15.98
N ALA A 393 17.44 24.22 17.28
CA ALA A 393 17.81 25.37 18.11
C ALA A 393 18.68 26.41 17.37
N MET A 394 18.03 27.43 16.81
CA MET A 394 18.71 28.59 16.26
C MET A 394 18.97 29.54 17.42
N SER A 395 20.22 29.62 17.83
CA SER A 395 20.71 30.66 18.74
C SER A 395 20.51 32.03 18.07
N GLY A 396 19.44 32.73 18.40
CA GLY A 396 19.33 34.19 18.29
C GLY A 396 18.67 34.79 17.04
N GLY A 397 18.05 34.01 16.16
CA GLY A 397 17.33 34.55 15.00
C GLY A 397 15.82 34.64 15.23
N SER A 398 15.19 35.79 14.96
CA SER A 398 13.74 35.94 14.98
C SER A 398 13.12 35.39 13.69
N VAL A 399 12.11 34.52 13.81
CA VAL A 399 11.40 33.90 12.68
C VAL A 399 9.93 34.29 12.73
N ALA A 400 9.40 34.80 11.62
CA ALA A 400 7.97 35.06 11.45
C ALA A 400 7.40 34.14 10.36
N THR A 401 6.29 33.47 10.65
CA THR A 401 5.59 32.57 9.72
C THR A 401 4.17 33.04 9.45
N GLY A 402 3.78 33.10 8.18
CA GLY A 402 2.44 33.49 7.71
C GLY A 402 2.46 34.68 6.75
N ALA A 403 1.38 34.91 6.00
CA ALA A 403 1.27 35.95 4.96
C ALA A 403 1.46 37.39 5.47
N HIS A 404 1.44 37.60 6.79
CA HIS A 404 1.65 38.89 7.48
C HIS A 404 2.64 38.80 8.64
N GLY A 405 3.52 37.80 8.66
CA GLY A 405 4.53 37.69 9.72
C GLY A 405 5.64 38.74 9.52
N SER A 406 5.80 39.67 10.46
CA SER A 406 7.01 40.50 10.56
C SER A 406 7.78 40.12 11.82
N ALA A 407 9.10 40.00 11.69
CA ALA A 407 10.03 39.80 12.80
C ALA A 407 11.09 40.90 12.73
N THR A 408 11.24 41.66 13.80
CA THR A 408 12.28 42.68 13.96
C THR A 408 13.31 42.17 14.97
N SER A 409 14.59 42.12 14.56
CA SER A 409 15.71 41.81 15.46
C SER A 409 16.31 43.11 15.98
N HIS A 410 16.25 43.36 17.29
CA HIS A 410 17.00 44.44 17.92
C HIS A 410 18.40 43.93 18.27
N ASN A 411 19.39 44.27 17.43
CA ASN A 411 20.79 44.04 17.77
C ASN A 411 21.31 45.25 18.57
N THR A 412 21.14 45.23 19.89
CA THR A 412 21.73 46.26 20.75
C THR A 412 23.23 46.00 20.85
N ALA A 413 24.03 46.79 20.13
CA ALA A 413 25.49 46.79 20.28
C ALA A 413 25.87 47.27 21.69
N PRO A 414 26.84 46.65 22.39
CA PRO A 414 27.30 47.12 23.69
C PRO A 414 28.01 48.47 23.53
N ALA A 415 27.62 49.46 24.34
CA ALA A 415 28.26 50.77 24.38
C ALA A 415 29.73 50.65 24.82
N HIS A 416 30.66 51.12 23.99
CA HIS A 416 32.08 51.21 24.31
C HIS A 416 32.29 52.40 25.26
N GLY A 417 32.61 52.13 26.52
CA GLY A 417 32.97 53.16 27.51
C GLY A 417 34.30 53.83 27.14
N THR A 418 34.29 55.15 27.01
CA THR A 418 35.50 55.96 26.83
C THR A 418 36.32 56.01 28.12
N PRO A 419 37.66 55.93 28.07
CA PRO A 419 38.50 56.14 29.25
C PRO A 419 38.58 57.63 29.58
N ARG A 420 38.40 57.94 30.86
CA ARG A 420 38.56 59.27 31.45
C ARG A 420 40.06 59.54 31.60
N THR A 421 40.60 60.53 30.89
CA THR A 421 41.94 61.08 31.13
C THR A 421 41.81 62.31 32.02
N ASP A 422 42.36 62.25 33.24
CA ASP A 422 42.51 63.42 34.11
C ASP A 422 43.69 64.29 33.62
N PRO A 423 43.55 65.63 33.59
CA PRO A 423 44.68 66.52 33.33
C PRO A 423 45.36 66.98 34.64
N SER A 424 46.70 67.07 34.58
CA SER A 424 47.50 68.04 35.34
C SER A 424 47.97 69.13 34.37
#